data_AF-A0A3R9IJ43-F1
#
_entry.id   AF-A0A3R9IJ43-F1
#
_cell.length_a   1.000
_cell.length_b   1.000
_cell.length_c   1.000
_cell.angle_alpha   90.00
_cell.angle_beta   90.00
_cell.angle_gamma   90.00
#
_symmetry.space_group_name_H-M   'P 1'
#
loop_
_entity.id
_entity.type
_entity.pdbx_description
1 polymer ?
#
loop_
_entity_poly.entity_id
_entity_poly.type
_entity_poly.pdbx_seq_one_letter_code
_entity_poly.pdbx_strand_id
1 'polypeptide(L)'
;MDTYFEDFEKELGLVEEKLDILSEWHLSKEHHGATEIAEDCRSAISQLWIQFYKLSEAYKKQEASHEDFFNRNVENLLGELKKYDDECTERHGEAPDWLLFSFLDQAIKENNLSNGINHTTASTWTYLRSLIIKDLKERGLLK
;
A
#
# COMPACT_ATOMS: atom_id res chain seq x y z
N MET A 1 4.37 4.09 10.01
CA MET A 1 4.76 2.66 10.08
C MET A 1 6.21 2.58 10.51
N ASP A 2 7.11 3.30 9.85
CA ASP A 2 8.54 3.32 10.19
C ASP A 2 8.82 3.73 11.65
N THR A 3 8.19 4.79 12.16
CA THR A 3 8.31 5.17 13.59
C THR A 3 7.88 4.07 14.57
N TYR A 4 6.85 3.28 14.20
CA TYR A 4 6.42 2.15 15.04
C TYR A 4 7.46 1.03 15.04
N PHE A 5 8.10 0.76 13.89
CA PHE A 5 9.18 -0.20 13.80
C PHE A 5 10.40 0.25 14.61
N GLU A 6 10.78 1.53 14.53
CA GLU A 6 11.88 2.10 15.32
C GLU A 6 11.64 1.99 16.83
N ASP A 7 10.44 2.36 17.29
CA ASP A 7 10.07 2.25 18.70
C ASP A 7 10.07 0.79 19.16
N PHE A 8 9.54 -0.12 18.34
CA PHE A 8 9.50 -1.55 18.64
C PHE A 8 10.90 -2.18 18.67
N GLU A 9 11.79 -1.85 17.72
CA GLU A 9 13.19 -2.34 17.73
C GLU A 9 13.93 -1.88 18.99
N LYS A 10 13.69 -0.66 19.43
CA LYS A 10 14.26 -0.14 20.67
C LYS A 10 13.75 -0.92 21.89
N GLU A 11 12.45 -1.16 21.99
CA GLU A 11 11.87 -1.96 23.07
C GLU A 11 12.37 -3.41 23.04
N LEU A 12 12.48 -4.00 21.85
CA LEU A 12 13.03 -5.34 21.65
C LEU A 12 14.48 -5.45 22.16
N GLY A 13 15.33 -4.49 21.80
CA GLY A 13 16.72 -4.46 22.28
C GLY A 13 16.81 -4.36 23.80
N LEU A 14 15.93 -3.58 24.44
CA LEU A 14 15.85 -3.51 25.90
C LEU A 14 15.42 -4.84 26.55
N VAL A 15 14.57 -5.62 25.88
CA VAL A 15 14.15 -6.95 26.36
C VAL A 15 15.29 -7.95 26.19
N GLU A 16 15.98 -7.95 25.06
CA GLU A 16 17.13 -8.81 24.80
C GLU A 16 18.27 -8.54 25.80
N GLU A 17 18.59 -7.27 26.07
CA GLU A 17 19.58 -6.87 27.09
C GLU A 17 19.22 -7.41 28.49
N LYS A 18 17.94 -7.31 28.88
CA LYS A 18 17.47 -7.83 30.17
C LYS A 18 17.57 -9.36 30.25
N LEU A 19 17.32 -10.06 29.15
CA LEU A 19 17.47 -11.52 29.08
C LEU A 19 18.94 -11.93 29.17
N ASP A 20 19.86 -11.19 28.54
CA ASP A 20 21.30 -11.41 28.67
C ASP A 20 21.75 -11.23 30.14
N ILE A 21 21.34 -10.14 30.80
CA ILE A 21 21.64 -9.90 32.24
C ILE A 21 21.08 -11.03 33.11
N LEU A 22 19.85 -11.48 32.84
CA LEU A 22 19.21 -12.56 33.60
C LEU A 22 19.95 -13.89 33.40
N SER A 23 20.38 -14.18 32.17
CA SER A 23 21.16 -15.37 31.84
C SER A 23 22.49 -15.39 32.59
N GLU A 24 23.24 -14.28 32.55
CA GLU A 24 24.50 -14.10 33.28
C GLU A 24 24.32 -14.24 34.79
N TRP A 25 23.24 -13.67 35.33
CA TRP A 25 22.91 -13.80 36.74
C TRP A 25 22.67 -15.27 37.13
N HIS A 26 21.86 -16.00 36.36
CA HIS A 26 21.64 -17.43 36.60
C HIS A 26 22.91 -18.26 36.46
N LEU A 27 23.78 -17.91 35.50
CA LEU A 27 25.05 -18.59 35.29
C LEU A 27 25.98 -18.39 36.50
N SER A 28 26.02 -17.18 37.07
CA SER A 28 26.80 -16.88 38.27
C SER A 28 26.35 -17.64 39.53
N LYS A 29 25.11 -18.17 39.50
CA LYS A 29 24.51 -18.98 40.57
C LYS A 29 24.58 -20.48 40.27
N GLU A 30 25.24 -20.89 39.19
CA GLU A 30 25.30 -22.27 38.72
C GLU A 30 23.89 -22.86 38.41
N HIS A 31 22.92 -21.99 38.13
CA HIS A 31 21.56 -22.38 37.73
C HIS A 31 21.49 -22.64 36.22
N HIS A 32 22.23 -23.63 35.74
CA HIS A 32 22.42 -23.89 34.31
C HIS A 32 21.11 -24.01 33.51
N GLY A 33 20.08 -24.67 34.06
CA GLY A 33 18.78 -24.78 33.38
C GLY A 33 18.05 -23.45 33.23
N ALA A 34 18.23 -22.51 34.16
CA ALA A 34 17.63 -21.19 34.06
C ALA A 34 18.38 -20.27 33.08
N THR A 35 19.71 -20.42 32.99
CA THR A 35 20.54 -19.79 31.95
C THR A 35 20.10 -20.25 30.56
N GLU A 36 19.97 -21.56 30.34
CA GLU A 36 19.55 -22.13 29.05
C GLU A 36 18.17 -21.60 28.63
N ILE A 37 17.21 -21.55 29.56
CA ILE A 37 15.87 -21.00 29.29
C ILE A 37 15.94 -19.51 28.89
N ALA A 38 16.78 -18.70 29.55
CA ALA A 38 16.91 -17.29 29.23
C ALA A 38 17.53 -17.07 27.84
N GLU A 39 18.56 -17.85 27.48
CA GLU A 39 19.20 -17.82 26.16
C GLU A 39 18.24 -18.28 25.05
N ASP A 40 17.48 -19.35 25.31
CA ASP A 40 16.46 -19.86 24.39
C ASP A 40 15.35 -18.83 24.15
N CYS A 41 14.85 -18.18 25.22
CA CYS A 41 13.87 -17.10 25.10
C CYS A 41 14.41 -15.96 24.24
N ARG A 42 15.65 -15.53 24.47
CA ARG A 42 16.28 -14.46 23.68
C ARG A 42 16.37 -14.87 22.20
N SER A 43 16.91 -16.05 21.92
CA SER A 43 17.05 -16.58 20.56
C SER A 43 15.70 -16.67 19.83
N ALA A 44 14.67 -17.16 20.50
CA ALA A 44 13.32 -17.26 19.96
C ALA A 44 12.72 -15.88 19.64
N ILE A 45 12.90 -14.90 20.53
CA ILE A 45 12.43 -13.53 20.33
C ILE A 45 13.12 -12.88 19.12
N SER A 46 14.45 -12.97 19.01
CA SER A 46 15.19 -12.42 17.87
C SER A 46 14.77 -13.09 16.55
N GLN A 47 14.58 -14.41 16.55
CA GLN A 47 14.10 -15.16 15.40
C GLN A 47 12.70 -14.70 14.96
N LEU A 48 11.76 -14.56 15.90
CA LEU A 48 10.41 -14.09 15.63
C LEU A 48 10.42 -12.68 15.02
N TRP A 49 11.28 -11.79 15.52
CA TRP A 49 11.42 -10.44 14.96
C TRP A 49 11.92 -10.48 13.51
N ILE A 50 12.95 -11.26 13.21
CA ILE A 50 13.46 -11.43 11.84
C ILE A 50 12.36 -11.94 10.89
N GLN A 51 11.56 -12.92 11.33
CA GLN A 51 10.47 -13.45 10.52
C GLN A 51 9.36 -12.42 10.30
N PHE A 52 9.01 -11.67 11.34
CA PHE A 52 8.04 -10.58 11.24
C PHE A 52 8.50 -9.48 10.28
N TYR A 53 9.78 -9.06 10.36
CA TYR A 53 10.35 -8.08 9.46
C TYR A 53 10.27 -8.56 8.00
N LYS A 54 10.69 -9.79 7.71
CA LYS A 54 10.57 -10.39 6.36
C LYS A 54 9.12 -10.41 5.86
N LEU A 55 8.17 -10.76 6.73
CA LEU A 55 6.75 -10.76 6.40
C LEU A 55 6.27 -9.35 6.05
N SER A 56 6.64 -8.33 6.84
CA SER A 56 6.28 -6.94 6.58
C SER A 56 6.81 -6.43 5.24
N GLU A 57 8.06 -6.78 4.88
CA GLU A 57 8.66 -6.41 3.60
C GLU A 57 7.99 -7.12 2.42
N ALA A 58 7.58 -8.38 2.60
CA ALA A 58 6.79 -9.09 1.60
C ALA A 58 5.41 -8.44 1.39
N TYR A 59 4.74 -8.04 2.48
CA TYR A 59 3.46 -7.33 2.42
C TYR A 59 3.59 -5.98 1.71
N LYS A 60 4.58 -5.16 2.05
CA LYS A 60 4.83 -3.87 1.37
C LYS A 60 5.02 -4.04 -0.14
N LYS A 61 5.80 -5.05 -0.56
CA LYS A 61 6.00 -5.35 -1.98
C LYS A 61 4.73 -5.81 -2.68
N GLN A 62 3.93 -6.64 -2.00
CA GLN A 62 2.65 -7.09 -2.54
C GLN A 62 1.65 -5.93 -2.69
N GLU A 63 1.59 -5.03 -1.71
CA GLU A 63 0.72 -3.85 -1.73
C GLU A 63 1.11 -2.87 -2.85
N ALA A 64 2.40 -2.57 -3.00
CA ALA A 64 2.91 -1.78 -4.12
C ALA A 64 2.58 -2.43 -5.48
N SER A 65 2.70 -3.74 -5.59
CA SER A 65 2.31 -4.48 -6.79
C SER A 65 0.81 -4.39 -7.08
N HIS A 66 -0.04 -4.32 -6.06
CA HIS A 66 -1.48 -4.13 -6.24
C HIS A 66 -1.82 -2.72 -6.71
N GLU A 67 -1.17 -1.68 -6.16
CA GLU A 67 -1.36 -0.30 -6.62
C GLU A 67 -0.89 -0.13 -8.07
N ASP A 68 0.28 -0.66 -8.43
CA ASP A 68 0.79 -0.62 -9.81
C ASP A 68 -0.12 -1.39 -10.78
N PHE A 69 -0.61 -2.57 -10.36
CA PHE A 69 -1.55 -3.35 -11.16
C PHE A 69 -2.89 -2.62 -11.35
N PHE A 70 -3.41 -2.01 -10.29
CA PHE A 70 -4.61 -1.20 -10.36
C PHE A 70 -4.43 0.00 -11.30
N ASN A 71 -3.34 0.76 -11.14
CA ASN A 71 -3.04 1.92 -11.99
C ASN A 71 -2.95 1.53 -13.47
N ARG A 72 -2.19 0.47 -13.79
CA ARG A 72 -2.08 -0.06 -15.16
C ARG A 72 -3.42 -0.47 -15.76
N ASN A 73 -4.29 -1.09 -14.97
CA ASN A 73 -5.61 -1.49 -15.46
C ASN A 73 -6.51 -0.29 -15.75
N VAL A 74 -6.50 0.73 -14.89
CA VAL A 74 -7.29 1.95 -15.12
C VAL A 74 -6.75 2.73 -16.33
N GLU A 75 -5.43 2.86 -16.46
CA GLU A 75 -4.79 3.49 -17.62
C GLU A 75 -5.14 2.77 -18.93
N ASN A 76 -5.04 1.44 -18.96
CA ASN A 76 -5.41 0.64 -20.13
C ASN A 76 -6.89 0.83 -20.50
N LEU A 77 -7.79 0.73 -19.52
CA LEU A 77 -9.23 0.88 -19.76
C LEU A 77 -9.58 2.26 -20.32
N LEU A 78 -9.04 3.33 -19.73
CA LEU A 78 -9.27 4.70 -20.20
C LEU A 78 -8.63 4.93 -21.58
N GLY A 79 -7.48 4.33 -21.85
CA GLY A 79 -6.81 4.37 -23.15
C GLY A 79 -7.65 3.72 -24.24
N GLU A 80 -8.19 2.52 -24.00
CA GLU A 80 -9.05 1.81 -24.96
C GLU A 80 -10.37 2.55 -25.20
N LEU A 81 -10.99 3.09 -24.15
CA LEU A 81 -12.22 3.89 -24.28
C LEU A 81 -11.98 5.16 -25.11
N LYS A 82 -10.88 5.87 -24.86
CA LYS A 82 -10.52 7.06 -25.64
C LYS A 82 -10.24 6.70 -27.10
N LYS A 83 -9.49 5.62 -27.34
CA LYS A 83 -9.16 5.18 -28.69
C LYS A 83 -10.42 4.83 -29.49
N TYR A 84 -11.38 4.16 -28.86
CA TYR A 84 -12.67 3.87 -29.48
C TYR A 84 -13.43 5.16 -29.85
N ASP A 85 -13.48 6.13 -28.94
CA ASP A 85 -14.08 7.43 -29.19
C ASP A 85 -13.41 8.19 -30.35
N ASP A 86 -12.07 8.18 -30.40
CA ASP A 86 -11.27 8.80 -31.46
C ASP A 86 -11.56 8.13 -32.82
N GLU A 87 -11.57 6.79 -32.89
CA GLU A 87 -11.91 6.01 -34.09
C GLU A 87 -13.34 6.30 -34.60
N CYS A 88 -14.30 6.42 -33.69
CA CYS A 88 -15.68 6.77 -34.03
C CYS A 88 -15.79 8.20 -34.58
N THR A 89 -15.09 9.15 -33.95
CA THR A 89 -15.06 10.55 -34.38
C THR A 89 -14.44 10.69 -35.78
N GLU A 90 -13.34 9.98 -36.05
CA GLU A 90 -12.72 9.96 -37.39
C GLU A 90 -13.66 9.42 -38.48
N ARG A 91 -14.48 8.41 -38.17
CA ARG A 91 -15.43 7.83 -39.14
C ARG A 91 -16.65 8.71 -39.40
N HIS A 92 -17.11 9.44 -38.39
CA HIS A 92 -18.35 10.21 -38.46
C HIS A 92 -18.14 11.70 -38.74
N GLY A 93 -16.90 12.20 -38.70
CA GLY A 93 -16.54 13.60 -38.98
C GLY A 93 -16.86 14.58 -37.85
N GLU A 94 -17.71 14.19 -36.90
CA GLU A 94 -18.06 14.91 -35.69
C GLU A 94 -18.10 13.90 -34.53
N ALA A 95 -17.71 14.33 -33.32
CA ALA A 95 -17.70 13.49 -32.13
C ALA A 95 -19.15 13.23 -31.68
N PRO A 96 -19.68 12.00 -31.80
CA PRO A 96 -21.07 11.76 -31.47
C PRO A 96 -21.36 11.87 -29.96
N ASP A 97 -22.49 12.45 -29.59
CA ASP A 97 -22.91 12.77 -28.20
C ASP A 97 -23.03 11.55 -27.24
N TRP A 98 -22.98 10.33 -27.77
CA TRP A 98 -23.06 9.07 -27.04
C TRP A 98 -21.70 8.41 -26.75
N LEU A 99 -20.59 9.06 -27.10
CA LEU A 99 -19.25 8.54 -26.88
C LEU A 99 -18.88 8.62 -25.40
N LEU A 100 -18.59 7.47 -24.80
CA LEU A 100 -18.57 7.31 -23.34
C LEU A 100 -17.40 8.07 -22.69
N PHE A 101 -16.20 8.02 -23.26
CA PHE A 101 -15.05 8.72 -22.68
C PHE A 101 -15.21 10.23 -22.81
N SER A 102 -15.70 10.69 -23.96
CA SER A 102 -15.97 12.09 -24.27
C SER A 102 -17.04 12.67 -23.33
N PHE A 103 -18.14 11.94 -23.12
CA PHE A 103 -19.18 12.30 -22.16
C PHE A 103 -18.64 12.40 -20.73
N LEU A 104 -17.85 11.40 -20.30
CA LEU A 104 -17.26 11.38 -18.96
C LEU A 104 -16.27 12.53 -18.76
N ASP A 105 -15.36 12.76 -19.70
CA ASP A 105 -14.39 13.86 -19.63
C ASP A 105 -15.07 15.23 -19.59
N GLN A 106 -16.08 15.43 -20.44
CA GLN A 106 -16.88 16.66 -20.45
C GLN A 106 -17.57 16.89 -19.10
N ALA A 107 -18.30 15.89 -18.59
CA ALA A 107 -18.99 15.99 -17.31
C ALA A 107 -18.03 16.30 -16.15
N ILE A 108 -16.85 15.69 -16.14
CA ILE A 108 -15.82 15.89 -15.12
C ILE A 108 -15.25 17.31 -15.17
N LYS A 109 -14.97 17.82 -16.37
CA LYS A 109 -14.44 19.18 -16.59
C LYS A 109 -15.47 20.25 -16.25
N GLU A 110 -16.70 20.11 -16.73
CA GLU A 110 -17.77 21.09 -16.49
C GLU A 110 -18.13 21.24 -15.01
N ASN A 111 -17.99 20.15 -14.24
CA ASN A 111 -18.29 20.15 -12.81
C ASN A 111 -17.05 20.33 -11.92
N ASN A 112 -15.87 20.60 -12.51
CA ASN A 112 -14.60 20.77 -11.80
C ASN A 112 -14.27 19.62 -10.82
N LEU A 113 -14.56 18.38 -11.23
CA LEU A 113 -14.44 17.21 -10.35
C LEU A 113 -13.00 16.65 -10.26
N SER A 114 -12.09 17.15 -11.10
CA SER A 114 -10.68 16.77 -11.17
C SER A 114 -9.73 17.76 -10.46
N ASN A 115 -10.24 18.64 -9.59
CA ASN A 115 -9.46 19.67 -8.88
C ASN A 115 -8.58 20.54 -9.82
N GLY A 116 -9.14 20.96 -10.96
CA GLY A 116 -8.45 21.84 -11.91
C GLY A 116 -7.47 21.15 -12.88
N ILE A 117 -7.42 19.81 -12.90
CA ILE A 117 -6.66 19.09 -13.93
C ILE A 117 -7.44 19.13 -15.26
N ASN A 118 -6.82 19.68 -16.31
CA ASN A 118 -7.46 19.90 -17.62
C ASN A 118 -7.03 18.91 -18.72
N HIS A 119 -6.02 18.06 -18.46
CA HIS A 119 -5.59 17.05 -19.43
C HIS A 119 -6.59 15.89 -19.48
N THR A 120 -7.20 15.64 -20.64
CA THR A 120 -8.39 14.78 -20.85
C THR A 120 -8.33 13.40 -20.18
N THR A 121 -7.24 12.65 -20.36
CA THR A 121 -7.14 11.32 -19.72
C THR A 121 -6.82 11.42 -18.22
N ALA A 122 -6.13 12.49 -17.81
CA ALA A 122 -5.71 12.69 -16.43
C ALA A 122 -6.84 13.26 -15.56
N SER A 123 -7.71 14.11 -16.10
CA SER A 123 -8.93 14.59 -15.44
C SER A 123 -9.85 13.43 -15.09
N THR A 124 -10.16 12.61 -16.08
CA THR A 124 -11.04 11.45 -15.93
C THR A 124 -10.45 10.41 -14.97
N TRP A 125 -9.16 10.09 -15.10
CA TRP A 125 -8.46 9.20 -14.18
C TRP A 125 -8.49 9.71 -12.74
N THR A 126 -8.17 11.00 -12.53
CA THR A 126 -8.09 11.58 -11.18
C THR A 126 -9.44 11.49 -10.47
N TYR A 127 -10.52 11.84 -11.18
CA TYR A 127 -11.85 11.78 -10.59
C TYR A 127 -12.28 10.34 -10.26
N LEU A 128 -12.16 9.40 -11.22
CA LEU A 128 -12.54 8.00 -11.00
C LEU A 128 -11.71 7.35 -9.88
N ARG A 129 -10.39 7.61 -9.84
CA ARG A 129 -9.53 7.17 -8.74
C ARG A 129 -9.99 7.74 -7.40
N SER A 130 -10.40 9.01 -7.35
CA SER A 130 -10.89 9.63 -6.12
C SER A 130 -12.17 8.96 -5.59
N LEU A 131 -13.09 8.55 -6.47
CA LEU A 131 -14.30 7.82 -6.09
C LEU A 131 -13.98 6.44 -5.50
N ILE A 132 -13.01 5.74 -6.10
CA ILE A 132 -12.56 4.43 -5.60
C ILE A 132 -11.86 4.57 -4.25
N ILE A 133 -10.96 5.55 -4.10
CA ILE A 133 -10.31 5.85 -2.81
C ILE A 133 -11.37 6.17 -1.75
N LYS A 134 -12.40 6.95 -2.09
CA LYS A 134 -13.50 7.28 -1.19
C LYS A 134 -14.28 6.04 -0.76
N ASP A 135 -14.69 5.17 -1.69
CA ASP A 135 -15.38 3.92 -1.38
C ASP A 135 -14.54 3.00 -0.47
N LEU A 136 -13.24 2.87 -0.76
CA LEU A 136 -12.33 2.08 0.07
C LEU A 136 -12.20 2.64 1.50
N LYS A 137 -12.16 3.96 1.65
CA LYS A 137 -12.16 4.62 2.96
C LYS A 137 -13.46 4.42 3.72
N GLU A 138 -14.60 4.57 3.05
CA GLU A 138 -15.94 4.36 3.64
C GLU A 138 -16.14 2.90 4.10
N ARG A 139 -15.52 1.94 3.42
CA ARG A 139 -15.51 0.52 3.81
C ARG A 139 -14.44 0.17 4.84
N GLY A 140 -13.59 1.11 5.25
CA GLY A 140 -12.49 0.87 6.19
C GLY A 140 -11.34 0.03 5.63
N LEU A 141 -11.27 -0.11 4.30
CA LEU A 141 -10.23 -0.88 3.59
C LEU A 141 -8.99 -0.05 3.26
N LEU A 142 -9.12 1.28 3.28
CA LEU A 142 -8.02 2.24 3.10
C LEU A 142 -8.12 3.28 4.22
N LYS A 143 -7.00 3.63 4.85
CA LYS A 143 -6.96 4.64 5.92
C LYS A 143 -6.82 6.07 5.37
#